data_AF-A0A969HZ21-F1
#
_entry.id   AF-A0A969HZ21-F1
#
_cell.length_a   1.000
_cell.length_b   1.000
_cell.length_c   1.000
_cell.angle_alpha   90.00
_cell.angle_beta   90.00
_cell.angle_gamma   90.00
#
_symmetry.space_group_name_H-M   'P 1'
#
loop_
_entity.id
_entity.type
_entity.pdbx_description
1 polymer ?
#
loop_
_entity_poly.entity_id
_entity_poly.type
_entity_poly.pdbx_seq_one_letter_code
_entity_poly.pdbx_strand_id
1 'polypeptide(L)'
;MRNVADTQAYTVFDHIFVHTVRALSSVVGLKRVTQPFWNRWFASGVDEDVILQFLDEVGTIDNWAATAETVVARKSAEFERDAPSMSRDETVTALRKLSYLGHMAQWGCLPITPQRVTLYQLARDRYIEAETLAFGPAYRRHAFNWQGAAYFGNLHLQPSRAPLIVIVHGIDGCKEEHLSTELALHAAGFATLCLDGPGQGEALLIDGLLWTPDFHRFVSAAIDQLAGERGLDTERVGLLGISIGGMWCYQAAAHDRRIKAIFDLGAPLHTRKFPSLPFLIKTRLCQVTGARTRRKSRRCWRRTISRILRCSSRWRPMSGWCMASATAW
;
A
#
# COMPACT_ATOMS: atom_id res chain seq x y z
N MET A 1 -16.63 11.82 5.93
CA MET A 1 -16.98 10.57 6.64
C MET A 1 -15.83 9.61 6.45
N ARG A 2 -15.08 9.33 7.50
CA ARG A 2 -13.80 8.59 7.44
C ARG A 2 -13.91 7.15 8.00
N ASN A 3 -15.02 6.81 8.67
CA ASN A 3 -15.20 5.54 9.37
C ASN A 3 -16.50 4.82 8.98
N VAL A 4 -16.44 3.48 8.92
CA VAL A 4 -17.58 2.65 8.50
C VAL A 4 -18.70 2.61 9.54
N ALA A 5 -18.38 2.85 10.82
CA ALA A 5 -19.38 3.07 11.87
C ALA A 5 -20.31 4.25 11.56
N ASP A 6 -19.86 5.20 10.74
CA ASP A 6 -20.64 6.37 10.32
C ASP A 6 -21.40 6.13 9.00
N THR A 7 -21.41 4.90 8.48
CA THR A 7 -22.05 4.56 7.21
C THR A 7 -23.28 3.68 7.43
N GLN A 8 -24.37 3.98 6.71
CA GLN A 8 -25.54 3.10 6.57
C GLN A 8 -25.22 1.76 5.86
N ALA A 9 -23.95 1.51 5.55
CA ALA A 9 -23.42 0.29 4.94
C ALA A 9 -23.33 -0.88 5.93
N TYR A 10 -23.63 -0.63 7.20
CA TYR A 10 -23.56 -1.60 8.29
C TYR A 10 -24.82 -2.47 8.29
N THR A 11 -24.68 -3.71 7.81
CA THR A 11 -25.79 -4.69 7.82
C THR A 11 -25.74 -5.53 9.10
N VAL A 12 -26.87 -6.14 9.49
CA VAL A 12 -26.91 -7.10 10.62
C VAL A 12 -25.90 -8.23 10.42
N PHE A 13 -25.69 -8.69 9.18
CA PHE A 13 -24.68 -9.69 8.84
C PHE A 13 -23.25 -9.23 9.14
N ASP A 14 -22.98 -7.92 9.06
CA ASP A 14 -21.67 -7.35 9.38
C ASP A 14 -21.47 -7.15 10.86
N HIS A 15 -22.52 -6.79 11.60
CA HIS A 15 -22.50 -6.90 13.05
C HIS A 15 -22.16 -8.33 13.44
N ILE A 16 -22.89 -9.32 12.92
CA ILE A 16 -22.65 -10.73 13.21
C ILE A 16 -21.22 -11.10 12.83
N PHE A 17 -20.74 -10.77 11.63
CA PHE A 17 -19.39 -11.15 11.19
C PHE A 17 -18.28 -10.39 11.95
N VAL A 18 -18.46 -9.12 12.32
CA VAL A 18 -17.53 -8.39 13.19
C VAL A 18 -17.53 -9.01 14.58
N HIS A 19 -18.70 -9.34 15.14
CA HIS A 19 -18.82 -10.09 16.39
C HIS A 19 -18.20 -11.49 16.24
N THR A 20 -18.34 -12.15 15.08
CA THR A 20 -17.72 -13.45 14.80
C THR A 20 -16.21 -13.30 14.71
N VAL A 21 -15.65 -12.30 14.03
CA VAL A 21 -14.19 -12.08 13.97
C VAL A 21 -13.64 -11.71 15.35
N ARG A 22 -14.36 -10.89 16.11
CA ARG A 22 -14.02 -10.54 17.50
C ARG A 22 -14.03 -11.79 18.40
N ALA A 23 -15.15 -12.52 18.41
CA ALA A 23 -15.33 -13.75 19.17
C ALA A 23 -14.36 -14.85 18.73
N LEU A 24 -14.09 -14.97 17.42
CA LEU A 24 -13.11 -15.89 16.89
C LEU A 24 -11.71 -15.47 17.34
N SER A 25 -11.33 -14.20 17.26
CA SER A 25 -10.03 -13.73 17.75
C SER A 25 -9.84 -13.94 19.25
N SER A 26 -10.91 -13.84 20.05
CA SER A 26 -10.85 -14.10 21.49
C SER A 26 -10.83 -15.60 21.83
N VAL A 27 -11.32 -16.46 20.94
CA VAL A 27 -11.39 -17.93 21.16
C VAL A 27 -10.22 -18.68 20.54
N VAL A 28 -9.79 -18.30 19.33
CA VAL A 28 -8.72 -18.99 18.57
C VAL A 28 -7.43 -18.18 18.44
N GLY A 29 -7.40 -16.97 19.00
CA GLY A 29 -6.26 -16.05 18.99
C GLY A 29 -6.15 -15.22 17.71
N LEU A 30 -5.67 -13.98 17.84
CA LEU A 30 -5.44 -13.06 16.71
C LEU A 30 -4.54 -13.65 15.62
N LYS A 31 -3.53 -14.43 16.01
CA LYS A 31 -2.59 -15.07 15.08
C LYS A 31 -3.28 -15.90 13.99
N ARG A 32 -4.33 -16.66 14.31
CA ARG A 32 -5.10 -17.43 13.31
C ARG A 32 -5.95 -16.55 12.40
N VAL A 33 -6.45 -15.42 12.92
CA VAL A 33 -7.23 -14.44 12.12
C VAL A 33 -6.34 -13.70 11.12
N THR A 34 -5.09 -13.42 11.51
CA THR A 34 -4.15 -12.66 10.70
C THR A 34 -3.26 -13.53 9.81
N GLN A 35 -3.27 -14.86 9.98
CA GLN A 35 -2.46 -15.80 9.20
C GLN A 35 -2.47 -15.55 7.67
N PRO A 36 -3.60 -15.20 7.02
CA PRO A 36 -3.60 -14.89 5.59
C PRO A 36 -2.71 -13.70 5.18
N PHE A 37 -2.32 -12.84 6.12
CA PHE A 37 -1.46 -11.68 5.91
C PHE A 37 0.00 -11.93 6.30
N TRP A 38 0.32 -13.08 6.90
CA TRP A 38 1.66 -13.32 7.44
C TRP A 38 2.72 -13.37 6.36
N ASN A 39 2.47 -14.02 5.22
CA ASN A 39 3.44 -14.03 4.12
C ASN A 39 3.76 -12.61 3.62
N ARG A 40 2.75 -11.71 3.61
CA ARG A 40 2.92 -10.29 3.29
C ARG A 40 3.79 -9.59 4.34
N TRP A 41 3.65 -9.94 5.61
CA TRP A 41 4.44 -9.36 6.71
C TRP A 41 5.86 -9.92 6.79
N PHE A 42 6.05 -11.23 6.65
CA PHE A 42 7.38 -11.84 6.66
C PHE A 42 8.20 -11.45 5.42
N ALA A 43 7.54 -11.15 4.29
CA ALA A 43 8.21 -10.61 3.11
C ALA A 43 8.71 -9.15 3.29
N SER A 44 8.45 -8.50 4.43
CA SER A 44 8.88 -7.11 4.68
C SER A 44 10.36 -6.93 4.97
N GLY A 45 11.05 -8.02 5.34
CA GLY A 45 12.41 -7.97 5.87
C GLY A 45 12.49 -7.64 7.37
N VAL A 46 11.35 -7.55 8.08
CA VAL A 46 11.32 -7.56 9.54
C VAL A 46 11.36 -9.00 10.05
N ASP A 47 12.14 -9.23 11.12
CA ASP A 47 12.29 -10.54 11.74
C ASP A 47 10.92 -11.10 12.16
N GLU A 48 10.70 -12.39 11.90
CA GLU A 48 9.43 -13.06 12.20
C GLU A 48 9.06 -12.94 13.68
N ASP A 49 10.05 -13.01 14.58
CA ASP A 49 9.85 -12.90 16.03
C ASP A 49 9.26 -11.55 16.44
N VAL A 50 9.65 -10.45 15.78
CA VAL A 50 9.10 -9.12 16.05
C VAL A 50 7.63 -9.05 15.65
N ILE A 51 7.30 -9.63 14.49
CA ILE A 51 5.92 -9.70 13.99
C ILE A 51 5.07 -10.57 14.93
N LEU A 52 5.57 -11.74 15.31
CA LEU A 52 4.85 -12.67 16.17
C LEU A 52 4.67 -12.13 17.59
N GLN A 53 5.69 -11.48 18.15
CA GLN A 53 5.62 -10.80 19.44
C GLN A 53 4.57 -9.68 19.41
N PHE A 54 4.57 -8.83 18.37
CA PHE A 54 3.55 -7.80 18.21
C PHE A 54 2.13 -8.40 18.20
N LEU A 55 1.92 -9.49 17.45
CA LEU A 55 0.62 -10.16 17.38
C LEU A 55 0.21 -10.79 18.72
N ASP A 56 1.15 -11.33 19.50
CA ASP A 56 0.90 -11.85 20.84
C ASP A 56 0.48 -10.74 21.80
N GLU A 57 1.21 -9.62 21.80
CA GLU A 57 0.90 -8.47 22.65
C GLU A 57 -0.48 -7.89 22.33
N VAL A 58 -0.85 -7.81 21.05
CA VAL A 58 -2.20 -7.36 20.66
C VAL A 58 -3.27 -8.32 21.17
N GLY A 59 -3.08 -9.63 21.00
CA GLY A 59 -3.94 -10.69 21.51
C GLY A 59 -5.31 -10.81 20.81
N THR A 60 -6.06 -9.71 20.70
CA THR A 60 -7.38 -9.63 20.04
C THR A 60 -7.50 -8.39 19.16
N ILE A 61 -8.36 -8.44 18.14
CA ILE A 61 -8.51 -7.32 17.19
C ILE A 61 -9.04 -6.03 17.83
N ASP A 62 -9.78 -6.13 18.95
CA ASP A 62 -10.33 -4.96 19.66
C ASP A 62 -9.25 -4.20 20.43
N ASN A 63 -8.19 -4.89 20.86
CA ASN A 63 -7.06 -4.29 21.55
C ASN A 63 -6.06 -3.65 20.59
N TRP A 64 -6.16 -3.93 19.28
CA TRP A 64 -5.14 -3.56 18.30
C TRP A 64 -4.73 -2.10 18.40
N ALA A 65 -5.68 -1.17 18.40
CA ALA A 65 -5.37 0.25 18.44
C ALA A 65 -4.56 0.62 19.70
N ALA A 66 -5.08 0.28 20.89
CA ALA A 66 -4.45 0.63 22.16
C ALA A 66 -3.07 -0.05 22.35
N THR A 67 -2.97 -1.34 22.02
CA THR A 67 -1.72 -2.08 22.14
C THR A 67 -0.69 -1.59 21.12
N ALA A 68 -1.09 -1.36 19.87
CA ALA A 68 -0.16 -0.99 18.82
C ALA A 68 0.57 0.31 19.13
N GLU A 69 -0.12 1.30 19.68
CA GLU A 69 0.50 2.55 20.15
C GLU A 69 1.52 2.30 21.26
N THR A 70 1.18 1.47 22.24
CA THR A 70 2.08 1.14 23.35
C THR A 70 3.34 0.42 22.86
N VAL A 71 3.19 -0.57 21.98
CA VAL A 71 4.32 -1.34 21.42
C VAL A 71 5.22 -0.44 20.60
N VAL A 72 4.63 0.38 19.73
CA VAL A 72 5.35 1.30 18.86
C VAL A 72 6.10 2.36 19.67
N ALA A 73 5.48 2.94 20.69
CA ALA A 73 6.13 3.92 21.57
C ALA A 73 7.32 3.30 22.31
N ARG A 74 7.13 2.09 22.88
CA ARG A 74 8.20 1.36 23.55
C ARG A 74 9.36 1.03 22.62
N LYS A 75 9.08 0.50 21.42
CA LYS A 75 10.10 0.18 20.41
C LYS A 75 10.83 1.42 19.90
N SER A 76 10.12 2.55 19.77
CA SER A 76 10.73 3.82 19.42
C SER A 76 11.68 4.29 20.53
N ALA A 77 11.27 4.23 21.80
CA ALA A 77 12.13 4.60 22.92
C ALA A 77 13.36 3.67 23.07
N GLU A 78 13.20 2.37 22.80
CA GLU A 78 14.32 1.43 22.71
C GLU A 78 15.32 1.86 21.63
N PHE A 79 14.84 2.20 20.43
CA PHE A 79 15.68 2.72 19.36
C PHE A 79 16.40 4.01 19.73
N GLU A 80 15.70 5.03 20.25
CA GLU A 80 16.32 6.33 20.57
C GLU A 80 17.44 6.20 21.63
N ARG A 81 17.28 5.26 22.57
CA ARG A 81 18.32 4.96 23.58
C ARG A 81 19.56 4.31 22.95
N ASP A 82 19.36 3.39 22.02
CA ASP A 82 20.43 2.54 21.48
C ASP A 82 21.09 3.16 20.23
N ALA A 83 20.38 4.03 19.50
CA ALA A 83 20.80 4.66 18.24
C ALA A 83 22.17 5.35 18.29
N PRO A 84 22.58 6.06 19.36
CA PRO A 84 23.91 6.68 19.43
C PRO A 84 25.07 5.68 19.37
N SER A 85 24.83 4.40 19.69
CA SER A 85 25.85 3.34 19.69
C SER A 85 25.84 2.47 18.42
N MET A 86 24.84 2.64 17.56
CA MET A 86 24.68 1.85 16.34
C MET A 86 25.58 2.35 15.21
N SER A 87 26.12 1.41 14.43
CA SER A 87 26.67 1.71 13.11
C SER A 87 25.58 2.21 12.16
N ARG A 88 25.98 2.81 11.04
CA ARG A 88 25.05 3.29 10.01
C ARG A 88 24.10 2.20 9.52
N ASP A 89 24.60 1.00 9.27
CA ASP A 89 23.81 -0.11 8.70
C ASP A 89 22.83 -0.70 9.74
N GLU A 90 23.24 -0.74 11.02
CA GLU A 90 22.37 -1.11 12.13
C GLU A 90 21.24 -0.09 12.29
N THR A 91 21.54 1.21 12.23
CA THR A 91 20.55 2.29 12.30
C THR A 91 19.54 2.20 11.15
N VAL A 92 20.01 2.03 9.91
CA VAL A 92 19.12 1.84 8.74
C VAL A 92 18.19 0.64 8.96
N THR A 93 18.74 -0.48 9.41
CA THR A 93 17.96 -1.70 9.66
C THR A 93 16.91 -1.50 10.75
N ALA A 94 17.28 -0.86 11.86
CA ALA A 94 16.37 -0.57 12.96
C ALA A 94 15.24 0.38 12.54
N LEU A 95 15.55 1.43 11.78
CA LEU A 95 14.56 2.37 11.25
C LEU A 95 13.58 1.69 10.28
N ARG A 96 14.04 0.81 9.39
CA ARG A 96 13.18 0.01 8.50
C ARG A 96 12.23 -0.88 9.29
N LYS A 97 12.73 -1.53 10.35
CA LYS A 97 11.91 -2.35 11.25
C LYS A 97 10.85 -1.52 11.96
N LEU A 98 11.20 -0.34 12.48
CA LEU A 98 10.25 0.59 13.10
C LEU A 98 9.21 1.11 12.11
N SER A 99 9.63 1.42 10.87
CA SER A 99 8.72 1.84 9.81
C SER A 99 7.65 0.79 9.56
N TYR A 100 8.06 -0.46 9.38
CA TYR A 100 7.14 -1.55 9.11
C TYR A 100 6.24 -1.86 10.31
N LEU A 101 6.78 -1.79 11.53
CA LEU A 101 5.98 -1.92 12.76
C LEU A 101 4.90 -0.83 12.84
N GLY A 102 5.24 0.41 12.49
CA GLY A 102 4.28 1.51 12.38
C GLY A 102 3.19 1.24 11.33
N HIS A 103 3.57 0.66 10.19
CA HIS A 103 2.61 0.23 9.16
C HIS A 103 1.68 -0.87 9.67
N MET A 104 2.20 -1.90 10.32
CA MET A 104 1.38 -2.96 10.94
C MET A 104 0.43 -2.36 11.99
N ALA A 105 0.95 -1.48 12.84
CA ALA A 105 0.20 -0.77 13.86
C ALA A 105 -0.99 -0.01 13.27
N GLN A 106 -0.78 0.84 12.26
CA GLN A 106 -1.88 1.57 11.60
C GLN A 106 -2.81 0.65 10.82
N TRP A 107 -2.30 -0.44 10.25
CA TRP A 107 -3.05 -1.32 9.36
C TRP A 107 -4.22 -2.00 10.07
N GLY A 108 -4.02 -2.47 11.30
CA GLY A 108 -5.11 -3.09 12.08
C GLY A 108 -6.08 -2.08 12.70
N CYS A 109 -5.73 -0.79 12.75
CA CYS A 109 -6.66 0.27 13.11
C CYS A 109 -7.70 0.45 11.99
N LEU A 110 -8.88 -0.13 12.16
CA LEU A 110 -9.93 -0.08 11.13
C LEU A 110 -10.44 1.35 10.91
N PRO A 111 -10.82 2.11 11.93
CA PRO A 111 -11.23 3.50 11.73
C PRO A 111 -10.00 4.38 11.44
N ILE A 112 -10.16 5.38 10.58
CA ILE A 112 -9.26 6.51 10.43
C ILE A 112 -9.48 7.42 11.65
N THR A 113 -8.71 7.17 12.70
CA THR A 113 -8.60 7.99 13.92
C THR A 113 -7.32 8.82 13.88
N PRO A 114 -7.19 9.89 14.69
CA PRO A 114 -5.92 10.60 14.85
C PRO A 114 -4.77 9.65 15.21
N GLN A 115 -5.03 8.70 16.12
CA GLN A 115 -4.08 7.66 16.50
C GLN A 115 -3.57 6.85 15.29
N ARG A 116 -4.46 6.41 14.39
CA ARG A 116 -4.06 5.70 13.16
C ARG A 116 -3.19 6.59 12.27
N VAL A 117 -3.52 7.88 12.16
CA VAL A 117 -2.73 8.83 11.38
C VAL A 117 -1.34 9.00 12.00
N THR A 118 -1.22 9.10 13.32
CA THR A 118 0.06 9.18 14.03
C THR A 118 0.93 7.93 13.81
N LEU A 119 0.34 6.73 13.92
CA LEU A 119 1.05 5.47 13.64
C LEU A 119 1.53 5.39 12.19
N TYR A 120 0.72 5.87 11.25
CA TYR A 120 1.09 5.96 9.86
C TYR A 120 2.22 6.98 9.61
N GLN A 121 2.15 8.16 10.23
CA GLN A 121 3.19 9.19 10.12
C GLN A 121 4.53 8.66 10.64
N LEU A 122 4.54 7.92 11.75
CA LEU A 122 5.76 7.24 12.20
C LEU A 122 6.29 6.26 11.15
N ALA A 123 5.42 5.42 10.56
CA ALA A 123 5.83 4.48 9.52
C ALA A 123 6.54 5.20 8.37
N ARG A 124 5.93 6.29 7.88
CA ARG A 124 6.46 7.16 6.84
C ARG A 124 7.78 7.81 7.23
N ASP A 125 7.83 8.44 8.40
CA ASP A 125 8.97 9.26 8.80
C ASP A 125 10.21 8.38 9.06
N ARG A 126 10.03 7.20 9.67
CA ARG A 126 11.08 6.20 9.85
C ARG A 126 11.57 5.61 8.53
N TYR A 127 10.67 5.42 7.55
CA TYR A 127 11.06 4.99 6.20
C TYR A 127 11.95 6.03 5.53
N ILE A 128 11.52 7.30 5.54
CA ILE A 128 12.25 8.41 4.93
C ILE A 128 13.63 8.53 5.55
N GLU A 129 13.70 8.46 6.87
CA GLU A 129 14.96 8.54 7.62
C GLU A 129 15.91 7.39 7.23
N ALA A 130 15.40 6.15 7.22
CA ALA A 130 16.19 4.98 6.85
C ALA A 130 16.75 5.08 5.42
N GLU A 131 15.88 5.39 4.46
CA GLU A 131 16.25 5.39 3.04
C GLU A 131 17.10 6.61 2.68
N THR A 132 16.90 7.74 3.35
CA THR A 132 17.82 8.89 3.23
C THR A 132 19.20 8.53 3.76
N LEU A 133 19.28 7.86 4.91
CA LEU A 133 20.56 7.43 5.47
C LEU A 133 21.24 6.39 4.58
N ALA A 134 20.49 5.46 3.99
CA ALA A 134 21.00 4.37 3.16
C ALA A 134 21.46 4.83 1.76
N PHE A 135 20.66 5.66 1.08
CA PHE A 135 20.85 6.03 -0.33
C PHE A 135 21.28 7.48 -0.55
N GLY A 136 21.23 8.33 0.48
CA GLY A 136 21.53 9.75 0.37
C GLY A 136 20.71 10.41 -0.76
N PRO A 137 21.35 11.13 -1.71
CA PRO A 137 20.64 11.82 -2.78
C PRO A 137 19.98 10.89 -3.81
N ALA A 138 20.29 9.59 -3.80
CA ALA A 138 19.64 8.61 -4.66
C ALA A 138 18.26 8.19 -4.15
N TYR A 139 17.86 8.60 -2.94
CA TYR A 139 16.50 8.46 -2.44
C TYR A 139 15.85 9.82 -2.21
N ARG A 140 14.54 9.91 -2.44
CA ARG A 140 13.71 11.00 -1.92
C ARG A 140 12.24 10.63 -1.84
N ARG A 141 11.54 11.20 -0.86
CA ARG A 141 10.08 11.36 -0.91
C ARG A 141 9.74 12.44 -1.94
N HIS A 142 9.35 12.01 -3.13
CA HIS A 142 9.01 12.89 -4.24
C HIS A 142 7.55 13.35 -4.14
N ALA A 143 7.33 14.65 -4.36
CA ALA A 143 6.00 15.26 -4.36
C ALA A 143 5.48 15.39 -5.79
N PHE A 144 4.23 15.04 -6.01
CA PHE A 144 3.52 15.18 -7.28
C PHE A 144 2.32 16.10 -7.10
N ASN A 145 2.06 16.96 -8.07
CA ASN A 145 0.82 17.74 -8.13
C ASN A 145 -0.14 17.12 -9.13
N TRP A 146 -1.38 16.85 -8.72
CA TRP A 146 -2.41 16.35 -9.61
C TRP A 146 -3.78 16.89 -9.21
N GLN A 147 -4.46 17.54 -10.16
CA GLN A 147 -5.78 18.16 -9.95
C GLN A 147 -5.85 19.11 -8.73
N GLY A 148 -4.78 19.89 -8.51
CA GLY A 148 -4.71 20.87 -7.42
C GLY A 148 -4.42 20.30 -6.04
N ALA A 149 -4.11 19.00 -5.93
CA ALA A 149 -3.69 18.35 -4.70
C ALA A 149 -2.26 17.79 -4.80
N ALA A 150 -1.58 17.74 -3.66
CA ALA A 150 -0.27 17.11 -3.54
C ALA A 150 -0.41 15.61 -3.23
N TYR A 151 0.45 14.81 -3.86
CA TYR A 151 0.61 13.37 -3.65
C TYR A 151 2.08 13.06 -3.45
N PHE A 152 2.39 11.89 -2.90
CA PHE A 152 3.76 11.55 -2.56
C PHE A 152 4.11 10.12 -2.99
N GLY A 153 5.38 9.93 -3.32
CA GLY A 153 5.97 8.63 -3.60
C GLY A 153 7.40 8.53 -3.10
N ASN A 154 7.83 7.31 -2.78
CA ASN A 154 9.19 6.98 -2.44
C ASN A 154 9.93 6.66 -3.75
N LEU A 155 10.89 7.50 -4.13
CA LEU A 155 11.66 7.37 -5.37
C LEU A 155 13.10 6.97 -5.02
N HIS A 156 13.53 5.81 -5.54
CA HIS A 156 14.93 5.38 -5.52
C HIS A 156 15.49 5.41 -6.93
N LEU A 157 16.59 6.14 -7.10
CA LEU A 157 17.30 6.32 -8.35
C LEU A 157 18.49 5.35 -8.44
N GLN A 158 18.86 5.06 -9.68
CA GLN A 158 20.11 4.37 -9.98
C GLN A 158 21.25 5.38 -10.18
N PRO A 159 22.52 4.98 -10.00
CA PRO A 159 23.67 5.84 -10.30
C PRO A 159 23.73 6.29 -11.77
N SER A 160 23.14 5.51 -12.67
CA SER A 160 23.06 5.78 -14.11
C SER A 160 21.61 5.77 -14.60
N ARG A 161 21.38 6.24 -15.83
CA ARG A 161 20.04 6.33 -16.42
C ARG A 161 19.37 4.96 -16.51
N ALA A 162 18.34 4.72 -15.70
CA ALA A 162 17.68 3.42 -15.59
C ALA A 162 16.18 3.47 -15.97
N PRO A 163 15.61 2.36 -16.49
CA PRO A 163 14.16 2.21 -16.61
C PRO A 163 13.48 2.33 -15.24
N LEU A 164 12.24 2.82 -15.24
CA LEU A 164 11.44 3.04 -14.03
C LEU A 164 10.47 1.88 -13.80
N ILE A 165 10.39 1.39 -12.57
CA ILE A 165 9.29 0.54 -12.11
C ILE A 165 8.43 1.33 -11.13
N VAL A 166 7.16 1.54 -11.49
CA VAL A 166 6.18 2.17 -10.60
C VAL A 166 5.38 1.09 -9.89
N ILE A 167 5.46 1.07 -8.56
CA ILE A 167 4.69 0.19 -7.70
C ILE A 167 3.38 0.90 -7.34
N VAL A 168 2.28 0.29 -7.75
CA VAL A 168 0.92 0.75 -7.48
C VAL A 168 0.27 -0.25 -6.53
N HIS A 169 0.24 0.09 -5.25
CA HIS A 169 -0.23 -0.82 -4.21
C HIS A 169 -1.76 -0.88 -4.10
N GLY A 170 -2.27 -1.65 -3.12
CA GLY A 170 -3.69 -1.84 -2.87
C GLY A 170 -4.37 -0.71 -2.08
N ILE A 171 -5.62 -0.94 -1.64
CA ILE A 171 -6.42 0.01 -0.85
C ILE A 171 -6.11 0.01 0.66
N ASP A 172 -5.37 -0.99 1.11
CA ASP A 172 -5.04 -1.22 2.51
C ASP A 172 -3.53 -1.23 2.76
N GLY A 173 -2.73 -0.84 1.77
CA GLY A 173 -1.28 -0.63 1.89
C GLY A 173 -0.92 0.86 1.96
N CYS A 174 0.38 1.12 1.99
CA CYS A 174 1.00 2.42 1.78
C CYS A 174 2.34 2.25 1.07
N LYS A 175 2.89 3.34 0.53
CA LYS A 175 4.18 3.32 -0.18
C LYS A 175 5.39 2.89 0.65
N GLU A 176 5.30 2.83 1.98
CA GLU A 176 6.36 2.34 2.86
C GLU A 176 6.38 0.80 3.00
N GLU A 177 5.29 0.14 2.64
CA GLU A 177 5.12 -1.29 2.90
C GLU A 177 5.99 -2.18 2.00
N HIS A 178 6.39 -1.66 0.83
CA HIS A 178 6.90 -2.47 -0.27
C HIS A 178 8.43 -2.42 -0.41
N LEU A 179 9.13 -2.03 0.66
CA LEU A 179 10.59 -1.84 0.65
C LEU A 179 11.36 -3.04 0.10
N SER A 180 11.03 -4.26 0.52
CA SER A 180 11.74 -5.46 0.04
C SER A 180 11.62 -5.64 -1.48
N THR A 181 10.45 -5.32 -2.04
CA THR A 181 10.22 -5.32 -3.48
C THR A 181 10.94 -4.17 -4.17
N GLU A 182 10.92 -2.97 -3.58
CA GLU A 182 11.66 -1.80 -4.06
C GLU A 182 13.17 -2.10 -4.16
N LEU A 183 13.76 -2.61 -3.07
CA LEU A 183 15.18 -2.94 -3.01
C LEU A 183 15.56 -4.08 -3.96
N ALA A 184 14.71 -5.10 -4.13
CA ALA A 184 14.96 -6.17 -5.10
C ALA A 184 14.95 -5.67 -6.54
N LEU A 185 14.01 -4.80 -6.90
CA LEU A 185 13.96 -4.16 -8.22
C LEU A 185 15.13 -3.19 -8.42
N HIS A 186 15.51 -2.46 -7.37
CA HIS A 186 16.67 -1.58 -7.37
C HIS A 186 17.97 -2.37 -7.57
N ALA A 187 18.15 -3.47 -6.85
CA ALA A 187 19.29 -4.38 -7.05
C ALA A 187 19.34 -4.97 -8.47
N ALA A 188 18.18 -5.15 -9.11
CA ALA A 188 18.07 -5.58 -10.51
C ALA A 188 18.33 -4.46 -11.54
N GLY A 189 18.71 -3.26 -11.10
CA GLY A 189 19.11 -2.14 -11.96
C GLY A 189 17.97 -1.23 -12.42
N PHE A 190 16.79 -1.31 -11.77
CA PHE A 190 15.68 -0.40 -12.03
C PHE A 190 15.68 0.77 -11.06
N ALA A 191 15.24 1.95 -11.52
CA ALA A 191 14.75 2.96 -10.60
C ALA A 191 13.35 2.56 -10.12
N THR A 192 12.98 2.86 -8.88
CA THR A 192 11.69 2.47 -8.31
C THR A 192 10.92 3.67 -7.80
N LEU A 193 9.61 3.69 -8.05
CA LEU A 193 8.68 4.65 -7.47
C LEU A 193 7.52 3.89 -6.84
N CYS A 194 7.44 3.84 -5.51
CA CYS A 194 6.21 3.44 -4.83
C CYS A 194 5.38 4.67 -4.48
N LEU A 195 4.14 4.76 -4.97
CA LEU A 195 3.30 5.96 -4.82
C LEU A 195 2.05 5.71 -3.99
N ASP A 196 1.66 6.73 -3.21
CA ASP A 196 0.34 6.83 -2.60
C ASP A 196 -0.53 7.72 -3.51
N GLY A 197 -1.44 7.09 -4.26
CA GLY A 197 -2.40 7.79 -5.11
C GLY A 197 -3.71 8.15 -4.42
N PRO A 198 -4.70 8.67 -5.18
CA PRO A 198 -6.03 8.98 -4.65
C PRO A 198 -6.66 7.79 -3.91
N GLY A 199 -6.99 7.96 -2.63
CA GLY A 199 -7.55 6.91 -1.78
C GLY A 199 -6.53 5.98 -1.14
N GLN A 200 -5.24 6.32 -1.14
CA GLN A 200 -4.14 5.52 -0.57
C GLN A 200 -3.29 6.31 0.42
N GLY A 201 -2.62 5.60 1.34
CA GLY A 201 -1.59 6.11 2.26
C GLY A 201 -1.74 7.58 2.69
N GLU A 202 -0.71 8.40 2.43
CA GLU A 202 -0.69 9.83 2.78
C GLU A 202 -1.92 10.57 2.27
N ALA A 203 -2.25 10.38 0.99
CA ALA A 203 -3.34 11.08 0.32
C ALA A 203 -4.67 10.85 1.04
N LEU A 204 -4.96 9.63 1.49
CA LEU A 204 -6.19 9.33 2.22
C LEU A 204 -6.11 9.69 3.72
N LEU A 205 -5.04 9.28 4.39
CA LEU A 205 -4.96 9.33 5.85
C LEU A 205 -4.70 10.74 6.37
N ILE A 206 -3.87 11.51 5.65
CA ILE A 206 -3.49 12.87 6.03
C ILE A 206 -4.44 13.86 5.36
N ASP A 207 -4.52 13.80 4.03
CA ASP A 207 -5.21 14.83 3.23
C ASP A 207 -6.68 14.51 2.93
N GLY A 208 -7.14 13.28 3.23
CA GLY A 208 -8.53 12.88 3.00
C GLY A 208 -8.92 12.74 1.52
N LEU A 209 -7.95 12.67 0.62
CA LEU A 209 -8.12 12.49 -0.82
C LEU A 209 -8.61 11.07 -1.12
N LEU A 210 -9.80 10.99 -1.71
CA LEU A 210 -10.49 9.73 -1.98
C LEU A 210 -10.08 9.12 -3.32
N TRP A 211 -10.32 7.83 -3.46
CA TRP A 211 -10.28 7.08 -4.70
C TRP A 211 -11.00 7.86 -5.81
N THR A 212 -10.34 7.99 -6.95
CA THR A 212 -10.94 8.47 -8.20
C THR A 212 -11.03 7.39 -9.29
N PRO A 213 -12.11 7.35 -10.10
CA PRO A 213 -12.17 6.52 -11.31
C PRO A 213 -11.05 6.80 -12.33
N ASP A 214 -10.35 7.92 -12.19
CA ASP A 214 -9.30 8.39 -13.08
C ASP A 214 -7.88 8.13 -12.52
N PHE A 215 -7.74 7.20 -11.58
CA PHE A 215 -6.44 6.84 -10.97
C PHE A 215 -5.35 6.55 -12.02
N HIS A 216 -5.71 5.92 -13.14
CA HIS A 216 -4.75 5.69 -14.23
C HIS A 216 -4.14 6.97 -14.81
N ARG A 217 -4.88 8.08 -14.82
CA ARG A 217 -4.36 9.40 -15.24
C ARG A 217 -3.42 9.99 -14.21
N PHE A 218 -3.65 9.70 -12.93
CA PHE A 218 -2.72 10.07 -11.87
C PHE A 218 -1.37 9.36 -12.06
N VAL A 219 -1.37 8.06 -12.37
CA VAL A 219 -0.12 7.31 -12.66
C VAL A 219 0.65 7.95 -13.82
N SER A 220 -0.01 8.23 -14.95
CA SER A 220 0.64 8.90 -16.09
C SER A 220 1.15 10.30 -15.73
N ALA A 221 0.38 11.09 -14.98
CA ALA A 221 0.78 12.43 -14.57
C ALA A 221 1.95 12.42 -13.55
N ALA A 222 2.06 11.39 -12.72
CA ALA A 222 3.22 11.20 -11.85
C ALA A 222 4.48 10.89 -12.68
N ILE A 223 4.36 10.06 -13.72
CA ILE A 223 5.46 9.78 -14.67
C ILE A 223 5.84 11.04 -15.44
N ASP A 224 4.88 11.86 -15.88
CA ASP A 224 5.13 13.13 -16.57
C ASP A 224 5.98 14.09 -15.73
N GLN A 225 5.73 14.16 -14.43
CA GLN A 225 6.48 15.02 -13.51
C GLN A 225 7.90 14.52 -13.22
N LEU A 226 8.22 13.28 -13.57
CA LEU A 226 9.57 12.75 -13.55
C LEU A 226 10.28 12.85 -14.91
N ALA A 227 9.61 13.39 -15.93
CA ALA A 227 10.22 13.58 -17.24
C ALA A 227 11.40 14.55 -17.13
N GLY A 228 12.58 14.13 -17.62
CA GLY A 228 13.81 14.91 -17.53
C GLY A 228 14.57 14.76 -16.22
N GLU A 229 14.06 13.95 -15.26
CA GLU A 229 14.83 13.61 -14.06
C GLU A 229 16.15 12.94 -14.44
N ARG A 230 17.26 13.49 -13.92
CA ARG A 230 18.59 12.95 -14.21
C ARG A 230 18.69 11.54 -13.61
N GLY A 231 19.12 10.59 -14.43
CA GLY A 231 19.24 9.19 -14.00
C GLY A 231 17.97 8.37 -14.22
N LEU A 232 16.91 8.93 -14.82
CA LEU A 232 15.68 8.21 -15.09
C LEU A 232 15.36 8.12 -16.59
N ASP A 233 14.86 6.95 -17.02
CA ASP A 233 14.30 6.73 -18.34
C ASP A 233 12.78 6.55 -18.27
N THR A 234 12.05 7.66 -18.28
CA THR A 234 10.58 7.68 -18.23
C THR A 234 9.92 7.17 -19.51
N GLU A 235 10.67 6.85 -20.56
CA GLU A 235 10.14 6.23 -21.79
C GLU A 235 10.13 4.70 -21.74
N ARG A 236 10.78 4.11 -20.72
CA ARG A 236 10.80 2.67 -20.44
C ARG A 236 10.28 2.42 -19.02
N VAL A 237 8.96 2.38 -18.89
CA VAL A 237 8.30 2.20 -17.60
C VAL A 237 7.70 0.80 -17.49
N GLY A 238 7.92 0.10 -16.38
CA GLY A 238 7.13 -1.05 -15.96
C GLY A 238 6.22 -0.68 -14.80
N LEU A 239 5.07 -1.36 -14.69
CA LEU A 239 4.17 -1.21 -13.55
C LEU A 239 4.11 -2.50 -12.74
N LEU A 240 4.23 -2.41 -11.43
CA LEU A 240 3.95 -3.51 -10.50
C LEU A 240 2.67 -3.16 -9.74
N GLY A 241 1.59 -3.85 -10.09
CA GLY A 241 0.28 -3.62 -9.50
C GLY A 241 -0.05 -4.69 -8.46
N ILE A 242 -0.41 -4.26 -7.24
CA ILE A 242 -0.73 -5.17 -6.14
C ILE A 242 -2.22 -5.07 -5.82
N SER A 243 -2.90 -6.21 -5.82
CA SER A 243 -4.35 -6.28 -5.59
C SER A 243 -5.07 -5.30 -6.53
N ILE A 244 -5.91 -4.41 -6.00
CA ILE A 244 -6.63 -3.43 -6.80
C ILE A 244 -5.74 -2.42 -7.56
N GLY A 245 -4.47 -2.31 -7.18
CA GLY A 245 -3.46 -1.56 -7.92
C GLY A 245 -3.24 -2.09 -9.34
N GLY A 246 -3.26 -3.42 -9.53
CA GLY A 246 -3.13 -4.03 -10.86
C GLY A 246 -4.24 -3.62 -11.82
N MET A 247 -5.47 -3.41 -11.32
CA MET A 247 -6.55 -2.84 -12.14
C MET A 247 -6.22 -1.45 -12.70
N TRP A 248 -5.60 -0.60 -11.88
CA TRP A 248 -5.20 0.73 -12.32
C TRP A 248 -4.00 0.67 -13.27
N CYS A 249 -3.07 -0.27 -13.05
CA CYS A 249 -1.97 -0.52 -13.98
C CYS A 249 -2.47 -0.90 -15.38
N TYR A 250 -3.46 -1.80 -15.48
CA TYR A 250 -4.07 -2.16 -16.76
C TYR A 250 -4.69 -0.96 -17.48
N GLN A 251 -5.37 -0.08 -16.73
CA GLN A 251 -5.89 1.17 -17.31
C GLN A 251 -4.77 2.10 -17.76
N ALA A 252 -3.75 2.32 -16.93
CA ALA A 252 -2.64 3.21 -17.26
C ALA A 252 -1.93 2.74 -18.53
N ALA A 253 -1.58 1.46 -18.61
CA ALA A 253 -0.93 0.88 -19.79
C ALA A 253 -1.79 0.96 -21.06
N ALA A 254 -3.12 0.91 -20.93
CA ALA A 254 -4.02 1.08 -22.07
C ALA A 254 -4.03 2.52 -22.64
N HIS A 255 -3.56 3.50 -21.87
CA HIS A 255 -3.64 4.92 -22.17
C HIS A 255 -2.27 5.60 -22.31
N ASP A 256 -1.18 4.96 -21.91
CA ASP A 256 0.16 5.53 -21.88
C ASP A 256 1.19 4.56 -22.47
N ARG A 257 1.74 4.94 -23.63
CA ARG A 257 2.63 4.09 -24.43
C ARG A 257 4.02 3.93 -23.82
N ARG A 258 4.39 4.71 -22.80
CA ARG A 258 5.67 4.58 -22.10
C ARG A 258 5.72 3.33 -21.24
N ILE A 259 4.55 2.80 -20.86
CA ILE A 259 4.41 1.57 -20.09
C ILE A 259 4.66 0.36 -21.01
N LYS A 260 5.74 -0.37 -20.73
CA LYS A 260 6.24 -1.51 -21.52
C LYS A 260 6.02 -2.87 -20.87
N ALA A 261 5.68 -2.89 -19.57
CA ALA A 261 5.42 -4.12 -18.83
C ALA A 261 4.43 -3.88 -17.69
N ILE A 262 3.66 -4.91 -17.34
CA ILE A 262 2.85 -4.96 -16.12
C ILE A 262 3.13 -6.29 -15.43
N PHE A 263 3.45 -6.22 -14.14
CA PHE A 263 3.40 -7.34 -13.22
C PHE A 263 2.14 -7.21 -12.36
N ASP A 264 1.19 -8.14 -12.53
CA ASP A 264 -0.06 -8.15 -11.78
C ASP A 264 0.00 -9.17 -10.63
N LEU A 265 0.01 -8.67 -9.40
CA LEU A 265 -0.11 -9.44 -8.19
C LEU A 265 -1.54 -9.40 -7.65
N GLY A 266 -2.43 -10.13 -8.32
CA GLY A 266 -3.77 -10.44 -7.83
C GLY A 266 -4.86 -9.39 -8.09
N ALA A 267 -4.86 -8.73 -9.26
CA ALA A 267 -5.90 -7.77 -9.61
C ALA A 267 -7.31 -8.37 -9.59
N PRO A 268 -8.27 -7.74 -8.90
CA PRO A 268 -9.62 -8.23 -8.84
C PRO A 268 -10.44 -7.75 -10.07
N LEU A 269 -10.20 -8.40 -11.22
CA LEU A 269 -10.78 -8.06 -12.53
C LEU A 269 -12.28 -8.40 -12.68
N HIS A 270 -12.91 -8.99 -11.67
CA HIS A 270 -14.34 -9.29 -11.65
C HIS A 270 -15.00 -8.97 -10.30
N THR A 271 -16.16 -8.31 -10.33
CA THR A 271 -16.96 -8.00 -9.12
C THR A 271 -17.88 -9.13 -8.66
N ARG A 272 -17.74 -10.33 -9.25
CA ARG A 272 -18.51 -11.53 -8.86
C ARG A 272 -18.18 -11.94 -7.41
N LYS A 273 -16.90 -11.87 -7.02
CA LYS A 273 -16.41 -12.17 -5.67
C LYS A 273 -16.64 -11.06 -4.63
N PHE A 274 -17.26 -9.93 -4.99
CA PHE A 274 -17.55 -8.85 -4.02
C PHE A 274 -18.29 -9.35 -2.76
N PRO A 275 -19.35 -10.19 -2.87
CA PRO A 275 -20.07 -10.67 -1.68
C PRO A 275 -19.19 -11.51 -0.75
N SER A 276 -18.23 -12.26 -1.29
CA SER A 276 -17.32 -13.13 -0.53
C SER A 276 -16.07 -12.41 -0.01
N LEU A 277 -15.88 -11.11 -0.30
CA LEU A 277 -14.74 -10.38 0.25
C LEU A 277 -14.82 -10.31 1.79
N PRO A 278 -13.68 -10.43 2.49
CA PRO A 278 -13.61 -10.23 3.93
C PRO A 278 -14.17 -8.87 4.32
N PHE A 279 -14.78 -8.80 5.52
CA PHE A 279 -15.34 -7.56 6.05
C PHE A 279 -14.32 -6.41 6.05
N LEU A 280 -13.08 -6.70 6.45
CA LEU A 280 -11.96 -5.74 6.44
C LEU A 280 -11.80 -5.02 5.09
N ILE A 281 -11.79 -5.78 4.00
CA ILE A 281 -11.61 -5.27 2.64
C ILE A 281 -12.82 -4.42 2.22
N LYS A 282 -14.04 -4.85 2.54
CA LYS A 282 -15.25 -4.07 2.26
C LYS A 282 -15.25 -2.74 3.03
N THR A 283 -14.76 -2.75 4.27
CA THR A 283 -14.62 -1.58 5.12
C THR A 283 -13.63 -0.59 4.53
N ARG A 284 -12.42 -1.06 4.16
CA ARG A 284 -11.41 -0.26 3.47
C ARG A 284 -11.94 0.32 2.16
N LEU A 285 -12.65 -0.48 1.35
CA LEU A 285 -13.29 -0.02 0.11
C LEU A 285 -14.29 1.12 0.33
N CYS A 286 -15.03 1.15 1.44
CA CYS A 286 -15.91 2.28 1.76
C CYS A 286 -15.12 3.53 2.15
N GLN A 287 -14.04 3.38 2.91
CA GLN A 287 -13.17 4.49 3.33
C GLN A 287 -12.51 5.16 2.13
N VAL A 288 -11.85 4.38 1.27
CA VAL A 288 -11.15 4.91 0.11
C VAL A 288 -12.11 5.57 -0.88
N THR A 289 -13.34 5.08 -1.04
CA THR A 289 -14.31 5.64 -2.00
C THR A 289 -15.23 6.73 -1.41
N GLY A 290 -15.21 6.94 -0.09
CA GLY A 290 -16.20 7.75 0.63
C GLY A 290 -17.65 7.24 0.50
N ALA A 291 -17.85 6.00 0.05
CA ALA A 291 -19.17 5.46 -0.21
C ALA A 291 -19.93 5.16 1.08
N ARG A 292 -21.10 5.78 1.25
CA ARG A 292 -22.00 5.53 2.40
C ARG A 292 -22.66 4.14 2.40
N THR A 293 -22.59 3.39 1.28
CA THR A 293 -23.18 2.06 1.16
C THR A 293 -22.31 1.11 0.33
N ARG A 294 -22.35 -0.19 0.65
CA ARG A 294 -21.68 -1.25 -0.11
C ARG A 294 -22.07 -1.28 -1.58
N ARG A 295 -23.35 -0.99 -1.88
CA ARG A 295 -23.85 -0.89 -3.25
C ARG A 295 -23.13 0.22 -4.03
N LYS A 296 -22.89 1.38 -3.40
CA LYS A 296 -22.15 2.49 -4.00
C LYS A 296 -20.67 2.15 -4.17
N SER A 297 -20.02 1.55 -3.18
CA SER A 297 -18.63 1.08 -3.28
C SER A 297 -18.45 0.03 -4.40
N ARG A 298 -19.31 -0.99 -4.44
CA ARG A 298 -19.34 -1.99 -5.52
C ARG A 298 -19.58 -1.36 -6.89
N ARG A 299 -20.42 -0.32 -6.97
CA ARG A 299 -20.66 0.42 -8.23
C ARG A 299 -19.41 1.19 -8.67
N CYS A 300 -18.68 1.82 -7.74
CA CYS A 300 -17.40 2.46 -8.04
C CYS A 300 -16.41 1.44 -8.63
N TRP A 301 -16.21 0.32 -7.93
CA TRP A 301 -15.33 -0.75 -8.42
C TRP A 301 -15.79 -1.32 -9.77
N ARG A 302 -17.08 -1.61 -9.95
CA ARG A 302 -17.65 -2.06 -11.25
C ARG A 302 -17.35 -1.06 -12.38
N ARG A 303 -17.48 0.23 -12.14
CA ARG A 303 -17.19 1.27 -13.16
C ARG A 303 -15.72 1.22 -13.59
N THR A 304 -14.80 1.04 -12.65
CA THR A 304 -13.37 0.89 -12.93
C THR A 304 -13.10 -0.37 -13.77
N ILE A 305 -13.67 -1.52 -13.41
CA ILE A 305 -13.54 -2.75 -14.22
C ILE A 305 -14.12 -2.54 -15.62
N SER A 306 -15.33 -1.98 -15.73
CA SER A 306 -15.96 -1.76 -17.03
C SER A 306 -15.16 -0.84 -17.94
N ARG A 307 -14.38 0.11 -17.38
CA ARG A 307 -13.44 0.93 -18.16
C ARG A 307 -12.27 0.08 -18.68
N ILE A 308 -11.69 -0.80 -17.85
CA ILE A 308 -10.62 -1.75 -18.27
C ILE A 308 -11.10 -2.62 -19.43
N LEU A 309 -12.27 -3.26 -19.29
CA LEU A 309 -12.82 -4.16 -20.30
C LEU A 309 -13.22 -3.45 -21.60
N ARG A 310 -13.48 -2.14 -21.58
CA ARG A 310 -13.66 -1.35 -22.81
C ARG A 310 -12.33 -1.00 -23.47
N CYS A 311 -11.27 -0.87 -22.70
CA CYS A 311 -9.93 -0.60 -23.21
C CYS A 311 -9.24 -1.87 -23.74
N SER A 312 -9.68 -3.07 -23.36
CA SER A 312 -9.09 -4.33 -23.87
C SER A 312 -9.24 -4.53 -25.38
N SER A 313 -10.20 -3.88 -26.04
CA SER A 313 -10.27 -3.87 -27.53
C SER A 313 -9.13 -3.09 -28.17
N ARG A 314 -8.45 -2.21 -27.42
CA ARG A 314 -7.24 -1.50 -27.85
C ARG A 314 -5.95 -2.27 -27.53
N TRP A 315 -6.04 -3.29 -26.68
CA TRP A 315 -4.93 -4.22 -26.43
C TRP A 315 -4.79 -5.15 -27.63
N ARG A 316 -4.06 -4.71 -28.65
CA ARG A 316 -3.45 -5.65 -29.59
C ARG A 316 -2.24 -6.24 -28.88
N PRO A 317 -2.09 -7.57 -28.78
CA PRO A 317 -0.82 -8.14 -28.33
C PRO A 317 0.26 -7.64 -29.29
N MET A 318 1.12 -6.73 -28.83
CA MET A 318 2.37 -6.47 -29.52
C MET A 318 3.18 -7.75 -29.38
N SER A 319 3.70 -8.27 -30.49
CA SER A 319 4.62 -9.42 -30.49
C SER A 319 5.72 -9.17 -29.45
N GLY A 320 5.78 -9.99 -28.40
CA GLY A 320 6.83 -9.93 -27.37
C GLY A 320 6.38 -9.66 -25.92
N TRP A 321 5.10 -9.44 -25.63
CA TRP A 321 4.64 -9.34 -24.24
C TRP A 321 4.50 -10.73 -23.58
N CYS A 322 5.30 -11.00 -22.56
CA CYS A 322 5.11 -12.16 -21.68
C CYS A 322 4.19 -11.74 -20.53
N MET A 323 2.92 -12.19 -20.55
CA MET A 323 2.02 -12.02 -19.41
C MET A 323 2.36 -13.11 -18.38
N ALA A 324 3.16 -12.77 -17.38
CA ALA A 324 3.35 -13.61 -16.21
C ALA A 324 2.27 -13.25 -15.18
N SER A 325 1.20 -14.04 -15.14
CA SER A 325 0.21 -13.98 -14.05
C SER A 325 0.62 -15.04 -13.03
N ALA A 326 1.12 -14.61 -11.87
CA ALA A 326 1.33 -15.50 -10.74
C ALA A 326 -0.01 -15.76 -10.04
N THR A 327 -0.87 -16.59 -10.64
CA THR A 327 -2.07 -17.11 -9.96
C THR A 327 -1.69 -18.35 -9.17
N ALA A 328 -1.05 -18.16 -8.03
CA ALA A 328 -0.99 -19.14 -6.95
C ALA A 328 -0.37 -18.48 -5.72
N TRP A 329 -1.20 -17.96 -4.81
CA TRP A 329 -0.97 -17.92 -3.35
C TRP A 329 -2.32 -17.79 -2.66
#